data_AF-W6KL61-F1
#
_entry.id   AF-W6KL61-F1
#
_cell.length_a   1.000
_cell.length_b   1.000
_cell.length_c   1.000
_cell.angle_alpha   90.00
_cell.angle_beta   90.00
_cell.angle_gamma   90.00
#
_symmetry.space_group_name_H-M   'P 1'
#
loop_
_entity.id
_entity.type
_entity.pdbx_description
1 polymer ?
#
loop_
_entity_poly.entity_id
_entity_poly.type
_entity_poly.pdbx_seq_one_letter_code
_entity_poly.pdbx_strand_id
1 'polypeptide(L)'
;MRSYRKMLKRHLYRDNPAFYNAFFLDTGNITGGERRKKLIVLPSYRTSVISFVDKKILKKDLNNNFYVQHPELEVRGVKLTHLRKIKNELLVYALEENSPLELTTVAHAYWYFERLVVQGMVSKANRKVILAACALLAIKFLETGDVSKKLQYFRNRWRRFHLVSSGILGEGEEDEIEEDEENVKVDWGQVERNEFPVYVGLDFTLMQDLGSNVIATHIERLLQQINVTSQEYYSKKFVSPVYLNKYNYYSNLYY
;
A
#
# COMPACT_ATOMS: atom_id res chain seq x y z
N MET A 1 16.27 -13.67 31.24
CA MET A 1 16.99 -14.08 30.01
C MET A 1 16.08 -13.88 28.79
N ARG A 2 16.44 -12.98 27.86
CA ARG A 2 15.75 -12.88 26.55
C ARG A 2 15.89 -14.24 25.86
N SER A 3 14.78 -14.96 25.64
CA SER A 3 14.79 -16.29 25.02
C SER A 3 15.55 -16.25 23.69
N TYR A 4 16.59 -17.07 23.56
CA TYR A 4 17.43 -17.23 22.36
C TYR A 4 16.61 -17.39 21.06
N ARG A 5 15.42 -17.98 21.16
CA ARG A 5 14.45 -18.12 20.06
C ARG A 5 13.97 -16.78 19.48
N LYS A 6 13.81 -15.74 20.32
CA LYS A 6 13.47 -14.39 19.86
C LYS A 6 14.66 -13.69 19.19
N MET A 7 15.89 -14.04 19.57
CA MET A 7 17.12 -13.52 18.98
C MET A 7 17.40 -14.13 17.59
N LEU A 8 17.25 -15.46 17.46
CA LEU A 8 17.40 -16.15 16.16
C LEU A 8 16.35 -15.70 15.14
N LYS A 9 15.10 -15.45 15.57
CA LYS A 9 14.09 -14.82 14.69
C LYS A 9 14.52 -13.44 14.19
N ARG A 10 15.16 -12.61 15.02
CA ARG A 10 15.66 -11.29 14.60
C ARG A 10 16.78 -11.36 13.57
N HIS A 11 17.67 -12.34 13.68
CA HIS A 11 18.73 -12.53 12.68
C HIS A 11 18.19 -12.91 11.29
N LEU A 12 17.11 -13.68 11.22
CA LEU A 12 16.45 -14.04 9.95
C LEU A 12 15.79 -12.85 9.24
N TYR A 13 15.49 -11.76 9.95
CA TYR A 13 14.88 -10.55 9.38
C TYR A 13 15.90 -9.48 8.97
N ARG A 14 17.19 -9.65 9.26
CA ARG A 14 18.23 -8.74 8.75
C ARG A 14 18.37 -8.86 7.23
N ASP A 15 18.22 -10.06 6.69
CA ASP A 15 18.17 -10.32 5.25
C ASP A 15 16.72 -10.34 4.75
N ASN A 16 15.93 -9.34 5.13
CA ASN A 16 14.56 -9.23 4.65
C ASN A 16 14.57 -8.94 3.13
N PRO A 17 14.01 -9.81 2.27
CA PRO A 17 14.03 -9.59 0.82
C PRO A 17 13.29 -8.32 0.40
N ALA A 18 12.30 -7.86 1.18
CA ALA A 18 11.64 -6.56 0.95
C ALA A 18 12.57 -5.35 1.16
N PHE A 19 13.73 -5.54 1.79
CA PHE A 19 14.75 -4.51 1.90
C PHE A 19 15.41 -4.19 0.56
N TYR A 20 15.55 -5.20 -0.31
CA TYR A 20 16.30 -5.12 -1.57
C TYR A 20 15.42 -5.23 -2.82
N ASN A 21 14.17 -5.69 -2.69
CA ASN A 21 13.27 -5.91 -3.82
C ASN A 21 11.89 -5.32 -3.57
N ALA A 22 11.56 -4.24 -4.30
CA ALA A 22 10.24 -3.61 -4.26
C ALA A 22 9.12 -4.53 -4.79
N PHE A 23 9.42 -5.54 -5.60
CA PHE A 23 8.43 -6.46 -6.16
C PHE A 23 8.21 -7.70 -5.31
N PHE A 24 8.80 -7.77 -4.10
CA PHE A 24 8.76 -8.97 -3.27
C PHE A 24 7.33 -9.39 -2.90
N LEU A 25 6.50 -8.46 -2.38
CA LEU A 25 5.12 -8.77 -1.97
C LEU A 25 4.12 -8.69 -3.12
N ASP A 26 4.21 -7.64 -3.95
CA ASP A 26 3.31 -7.46 -5.09
C ASP A 26 4.14 -7.30 -6.36
N THR A 27 4.30 -8.41 -7.07
CA THR A 27 5.03 -8.49 -8.33
C THR A 27 4.38 -7.67 -9.45
N GLY A 28 3.14 -7.19 -9.29
CA GLY A 28 2.38 -6.47 -10.32
C GLY A 28 1.77 -7.39 -11.38
N ASN A 29 2.29 -8.61 -11.52
CA ASN A 29 1.80 -9.60 -12.49
C ASN A 29 0.51 -10.30 -12.06
N ILE A 30 0.18 -10.26 -10.76
CA ILE A 30 -1.05 -10.85 -10.25
C ILE A 30 -2.22 -9.96 -10.69
N THR A 31 -2.80 -10.31 -11.84
CA THR A 31 -3.90 -9.61 -12.48
C THR A 31 -5.20 -10.41 -12.36
N GLY A 32 -6.32 -9.71 -12.38
CA GLY A 32 -7.62 -10.34 -12.34
C GLY A 32 -7.87 -11.14 -13.62
N GLY A 33 -8.46 -12.33 -13.50
CA GLY A 33 -9.08 -13.01 -14.64
C GLY A 33 -8.11 -13.79 -15.52
N GLU A 34 -6.82 -13.87 -15.18
CA GLU A 34 -5.82 -14.64 -15.93
C GLU A 34 -6.21 -16.12 -16.08
N ARG A 35 -6.73 -16.74 -15.02
CA ARG A 35 -7.26 -18.13 -15.04
C ARG A 35 -8.43 -18.33 -16.02
N ARG A 36 -9.07 -17.24 -16.46
CA ARG A 36 -10.23 -17.24 -17.36
C ARG A 36 -9.92 -16.66 -18.73
N LYS A 37 -8.65 -16.32 -18.98
CA LYS A 37 -8.17 -15.89 -20.28
C LYS A 37 -8.06 -17.11 -21.18
N LYS A 38 -8.94 -17.21 -22.16
CA LYS A 38 -8.89 -18.23 -23.21
C LYS A 38 -8.23 -17.66 -24.44
N LEU A 39 -7.16 -18.32 -24.90
CA LEU A 39 -6.52 -17.98 -26.17
C LEU A 39 -7.24 -18.70 -27.30
N ILE A 40 -7.68 -17.94 -28.29
CA ILE A 40 -8.28 -18.43 -29.53
C ILE A 40 -7.26 -18.18 -30.64
N VAL A 41 -6.74 -19.26 -31.22
CA VAL A 41 -5.78 -19.22 -32.32
C VAL A 41 -6.47 -19.68 -33.59
N LEU A 42 -6.68 -18.76 -34.53
CA LEU A 42 -7.14 -19.05 -35.88
C LEU A 42 -6.00 -18.85 -36.89
N PRO A 43 -6.10 -19.41 -38.12
CA PRO A 43 -5.01 -19.37 -39.10
C PRO A 43 -4.46 -17.97 -39.42
N SER A 44 -5.32 -16.94 -39.36
CA SER A 44 -4.94 -15.55 -39.68
C SER A 44 -5.05 -14.58 -38.51
N TYR A 45 -5.50 -15.03 -37.33
CA TYR A 45 -5.60 -14.16 -36.15
C TYR A 45 -5.39 -14.90 -34.83
N ARG A 46 -4.80 -14.20 -33.86
CA ARG A 46 -4.63 -14.66 -32.50
C ARG A 46 -5.35 -13.69 -31.57
N THR A 47 -6.39 -14.14 -30.89
CA THR A 47 -7.17 -13.32 -29.96
C THR A 47 -7.25 -13.98 -28.58
N SER A 48 -7.47 -13.19 -27.54
CA SER A 48 -7.71 -13.70 -26.19
C SER A 48 -9.01 -13.14 -25.64
N VAL A 49 -9.86 -14.00 -25.11
CA VAL A 49 -11.14 -13.63 -24.49
C VAL A 49 -11.05 -13.91 -22.99
N ILE A 50 -11.37 -12.91 -22.17
CA ILE A 50 -11.45 -13.06 -20.71
C ILE A 50 -12.94 -13.08 -20.35
N SER A 51 -13.41 -14.17 -19.74
CA SER A 51 -14.80 -14.25 -19.30
C SER A 51 -15.07 -13.22 -18.20
N PHE A 52 -16.15 -12.46 -18.35
CA PHE A 52 -16.63 -11.56 -17.30
C PHE A 52 -17.08 -12.36 -16.09
N VAL A 53 -16.68 -11.89 -14.90
CA VAL A 53 -17.02 -12.51 -13.61
C VAL A 53 -17.18 -11.41 -12.57
N ASP A 54 -18.01 -11.66 -11.59
CA ASP A 54 -18.21 -10.78 -10.45
C ASP A 54 -16.91 -10.37 -9.77
N LYS A 55 -16.87 -9.09 -9.39
CA LYS A 55 -15.76 -8.47 -8.67
C LYS A 55 -15.38 -9.25 -7.40
N LYS A 56 -16.35 -9.84 -6.69
CA LYS A 56 -16.13 -10.64 -5.47
C LYS A 56 -15.23 -11.85 -5.75
N ILE A 57 -15.53 -12.60 -6.80
CA ILE A 57 -14.77 -13.79 -7.21
C ILE A 57 -13.39 -13.36 -7.69
N LEU A 58 -13.30 -12.25 -8.42
CA LEU A 58 -12.04 -11.71 -8.92
C LEU A 58 -11.08 -11.31 -7.79
N LYS A 59 -11.58 -10.64 -6.75
CA LYS A 59 -10.82 -10.35 -5.51
C LYS A 59 -10.36 -11.63 -4.82
N LYS A 60 -11.22 -12.66 -4.74
CA LYS A 60 -10.88 -13.95 -4.13
C LYS A 60 -9.74 -14.63 -4.87
N ASP A 61 -9.78 -14.67 -6.20
CA ASP A 61 -8.71 -15.26 -7.02
C ASP A 61 -7.39 -14.52 -6.90
N LEU A 62 -7.42 -13.18 -6.90
CA LEU A 62 -6.23 -12.35 -6.68
C LEU A 62 -5.56 -12.70 -5.34
N ASN A 63 -6.36 -12.77 -4.27
CA ASN A 63 -5.84 -13.09 -2.95
C ASN A 63 -5.35 -14.55 -2.85
N ASN A 64 -6.03 -15.50 -3.50
CA ASN A 64 -5.58 -16.89 -3.55
C ASN A 64 -4.23 -17.01 -4.28
N ASN A 65 -4.04 -16.34 -5.42
CA ASN A 65 -2.75 -16.31 -6.12
C ASN A 65 -1.65 -15.70 -5.24
N PHE A 66 -1.97 -14.66 -4.47
CA PHE A 66 -1.05 -14.06 -3.51
C PHE A 66 -0.67 -15.03 -2.39
N TYR A 67 -1.62 -15.79 -1.83
CA TYR A 67 -1.32 -16.78 -0.78
C TYR A 67 -0.53 -17.98 -1.28
N VAL A 68 -0.61 -18.31 -2.57
CA VAL A 68 0.29 -19.32 -3.18
C VAL A 68 1.75 -18.84 -3.13
N GLN A 69 1.99 -17.54 -3.30
CA GLN A 69 3.34 -16.95 -3.21
C GLN A 69 3.77 -16.71 -1.76
N HIS A 70 2.83 -16.33 -0.89
CA HIS A 70 3.06 -15.98 0.51
C HIS A 70 2.07 -16.67 1.47
N PRO A 71 2.21 -17.98 1.71
CA PRO A 71 1.30 -18.72 2.59
C PRO A 71 1.27 -18.19 4.03
N GLU A 72 2.37 -17.61 4.50
CA GLU A 72 2.51 -17.03 5.84
C GLU A 72 1.61 -15.81 6.07
N LEU A 73 1.18 -15.13 5.00
CA LEU A 73 0.33 -13.95 5.07
C LEU A 73 -1.15 -14.30 5.14
N GLU A 74 -1.55 -15.48 4.66
CA GLU A 74 -2.91 -16.01 4.79
C GLU A 74 -3.28 -16.20 6.25
N VAL A 75 -2.40 -16.83 7.03
CA VAL A 75 -2.57 -17.06 8.48
C VAL A 75 -2.73 -15.74 9.25
N ARG A 76 -2.15 -14.65 8.75
CA ARG A 76 -2.20 -13.31 9.36
C ARG A 76 -3.38 -12.46 8.87
N GLY A 77 -4.14 -12.95 7.88
CA GLY A 77 -5.26 -12.24 7.26
C GLY A 77 -4.84 -11.02 6.43
N VAL A 78 -3.60 -10.99 5.91
CA VAL A 78 -3.11 -9.90 5.06
C VAL A 78 -3.39 -10.24 3.60
N LYS A 79 -4.32 -9.52 2.98
CA LYS A 79 -4.75 -9.70 1.58
C LYS A 79 -3.96 -8.80 0.62
N LEU A 80 -3.69 -9.25 -0.60
CA LEU A 80 -3.10 -8.42 -1.67
C LEU A 80 -3.94 -7.17 -1.95
N THR A 81 -5.26 -7.33 -1.94
CA THR A 81 -6.19 -6.21 -2.10
C THR A 81 -6.00 -5.13 -1.04
N HIS A 82 -5.65 -5.49 0.20
CA HIS A 82 -5.32 -4.52 1.24
C HIS A 82 -4.00 -3.80 0.97
N LEU A 83 -2.96 -4.52 0.53
CA LEU A 83 -1.66 -3.92 0.19
C LEU A 83 -1.77 -2.90 -0.95
N ARG A 84 -2.52 -3.24 -2.00
CA ARG A 84 -2.78 -2.33 -3.13
C ARG A 84 -3.62 -1.13 -2.73
N LYS A 85 -4.64 -1.33 -1.88
CA LYS A 85 -5.45 -0.24 -1.33
C LYS A 85 -4.57 0.74 -0.54
N ILE A 86 -3.72 0.26 0.35
CA ILE A 86 -2.77 1.06 1.12
C ILE A 86 -1.81 1.84 0.22
N LYS A 87 -1.27 1.19 -0.82
CA LYS A 87 -0.40 1.84 -1.81
C LYS A 87 -1.10 3.02 -2.50
N ASN A 88 -2.36 2.83 -2.91
CA ASN A 88 -3.17 3.90 -3.49
C ASN A 88 -3.49 5.03 -2.50
N GLU A 89 -3.85 4.68 -1.25
CA GLU A 89 -4.16 5.68 -0.21
C GLU A 89 -2.97 6.61 0.01
N LEU A 90 -1.77 6.04 0.08
CA LEU A 90 -0.51 6.74 0.16
C LEU A 90 -0.27 7.66 -1.06
N LEU A 91 -0.49 7.15 -2.28
CA LEU A 91 -0.34 7.95 -3.50
C LEU A 91 -1.26 9.18 -3.51
N VAL A 92 -2.51 9.00 -3.08
CA VAL A 92 -3.49 10.10 -3.01
C VAL A 92 -3.04 11.18 -2.04
N TYR A 93 -2.40 10.82 -0.93
CA TYR A 93 -1.87 11.82 0.01
C TYR A 93 -0.76 12.68 -0.60
N ALA A 94 0.04 12.14 -1.53
CA ALA A 94 1.05 12.92 -2.24
C ALA A 94 0.46 13.74 -3.41
N LEU A 95 -0.57 13.23 -4.08
CA LEU A 95 -1.10 13.84 -5.31
C LEU A 95 -2.33 14.74 -5.13
N GLU A 96 -2.84 14.85 -3.90
CA GLU A 96 -3.92 15.79 -3.60
C GLU A 96 -3.50 17.22 -3.89
N GLU A 97 -4.45 18.03 -4.36
CA GLU A 97 -4.23 19.44 -4.64
C GLU A 97 -3.68 20.18 -3.40
N ASN A 98 -2.56 20.86 -3.56
CA ASN A 98 -1.82 21.54 -2.50
C ASN A 98 -1.23 20.62 -1.41
N SER A 99 -1.02 19.33 -1.70
CA SER A 99 -0.27 18.47 -0.77
C SER A 99 1.17 18.97 -0.61
N PRO A 100 1.63 19.18 0.63
CA PRO A 100 3.02 19.54 0.90
C PRO A 100 3.93 18.29 1.01
N LEU A 101 3.41 17.08 0.77
CA LEU A 101 4.15 15.83 0.90
C LEU A 101 4.82 15.44 -0.41
N GLU A 102 6.08 15.01 -0.35
CA GLU A 102 6.81 14.52 -1.50
C GLU A 102 6.48 13.05 -1.80
N LEU A 103 6.50 12.69 -3.09
CA LEU A 103 6.29 11.31 -3.53
C LEU A 103 7.37 10.35 -2.99
N THR A 104 8.60 10.85 -2.82
CA THR A 104 9.74 10.14 -2.20
C THR A 104 9.41 9.71 -0.78
N THR A 105 8.81 10.58 0.02
CA THR A 105 8.39 10.31 1.40
C THR A 105 7.31 9.22 1.46
N VAL A 106 6.34 9.31 0.55
CA VAL A 106 5.28 8.29 0.42
C VAL A 106 5.84 6.94 -0.02
N ALA A 107 6.81 6.92 -0.93
CA ALA A 107 7.50 5.70 -1.34
C ALA A 107 8.24 5.03 -0.17
N HIS A 108 8.95 5.81 0.66
CA HIS A 108 9.58 5.30 1.88
C HIS A 108 8.57 4.77 2.89
N ALA A 109 7.45 5.49 3.10
CA ALA A 109 6.39 5.03 3.99
C ALA A 109 5.83 3.66 3.56
N TYR A 110 5.65 3.45 2.26
CA TYR A 110 5.21 2.15 1.73
C TYR A 110 6.29 1.07 1.87
N TRP A 111 7.55 1.40 1.58
CA TRP A 111 8.68 0.49 1.76
C TRP A 111 8.82 0.03 3.22
N TYR A 112 8.70 0.95 4.18
CA TYR A 112 8.67 0.61 5.61
C TYR A 112 7.53 -0.33 5.96
N PHE A 113 6.35 -0.04 5.44
CA PHE A 113 5.17 -0.86 5.67
C PHE A 113 5.36 -2.29 5.14
N GLU A 114 5.83 -2.46 3.89
CA GLU A 114 6.09 -3.78 3.31
C GLU A 114 7.13 -4.57 4.12
N ARG A 115 8.19 -3.92 4.62
CA ARG A 115 9.17 -4.56 5.50
C ARG A 115 8.52 -5.11 6.77
N LEU A 116 7.63 -4.34 7.41
CA LEU A 116 6.90 -4.76 8.61
C LEU A 116 5.87 -5.87 8.33
N VAL A 117 5.30 -5.92 7.12
CA VAL A 117 4.42 -7.01 6.67
C VAL A 117 5.20 -8.33 6.63
N VAL A 118 6.38 -8.33 5.99
CA VAL A 118 7.24 -9.54 5.91
C VAL A 118 7.69 -9.98 7.30
N GLN A 119 8.06 -9.03 8.16
CA GLN A 119 8.41 -9.30 9.56
C GLN A 119 7.26 -9.83 10.43
N GLY A 120 6.01 -9.70 9.96
CA GLY A 120 4.83 -10.18 10.67
C GLY A 120 4.36 -9.28 11.80
N MET A 121 4.69 -8.00 11.73
CA MET A 121 4.18 -6.99 12.66
C MET A 121 2.80 -6.46 12.23
N VAL A 122 2.40 -6.71 10.99
CA VAL A 122 1.13 -6.26 10.41
C VAL A 122 0.07 -7.37 10.40
N SER A 123 -1.16 -7.00 10.76
CA SER A 123 -2.37 -7.81 10.79
C SER A 123 -3.57 -7.02 10.26
N LYS A 124 -4.71 -7.70 10.04
CA LYS A 124 -5.97 -7.07 9.59
C LYS A 124 -6.33 -5.86 10.47
N ALA A 125 -6.23 -5.98 11.79
CA ALA A 125 -6.67 -4.94 12.73
C ALA A 125 -5.71 -3.74 12.82
N ASN A 126 -4.39 -3.96 12.77
CA ASN A 126 -3.41 -2.90 13.04
C ASN A 126 -2.83 -2.23 11.78
N ARG A 127 -3.10 -2.76 10.58
CA ARG A 127 -2.49 -2.31 9.31
C ARG A 127 -2.56 -0.80 9.09
N LYS A 128 -3.69 -0.17 9.42
CA LYS A 128 -3.89 1.28 9.27
C LYS A 128 -3.05 2.07 10.27
N VAL A 129 -2.98 1.63 11.54
CA VAL A 129 -2.18 2.28 12.58
C VAL A 129 -0.68 2.20 12.23
N ILE A 130 -0.23 1.03 11.78
CA ILE A 130 1.17 0.83 11.38
C ILE A 130 1.50 1.66 10.15
N LEU A 131 0.62 1.72 9.15
CA LEU A 131 0.78 2.57 7.98
C LEU A 131 0.95 4.05 8.38
N ALA A 132 0.08 4.55 9.25
CA ALA A 132 0.16 5.93 9.74
C ALA A 132 1.48 6.20 10.49
N ALA A 133 1.95 5.23 11.30
CA ALA A 133 3.23 5.34 11.98
C ALA A 133 4.42 5.32 11.01
N CYS A 134 4.36 4.50 9.95
CA CYS A 134 5.38 4.48 8.88
C CYS A 134 5.44 5.82 8.14
N ALA A 135 4.28 6.39 7.78
CA ALA A 135 4.20 7.69 7.14
C ALA A 135 4.69 8.81 8.05
N LEU A 136 4.36 8.76 9.34
CA LEU A 136 4.83 9.71 10.33
C LEU A 136 6.36 9.67 10.47
N LEU A 137 6.96 8.48 10.54
CA LEU A 137 8.42 8.32 10.52
C LEU A 137 9.03 8.86 9.23
N ALA A 138 8.49 8.50 8.07
CA ALA A 138 8.99 9.00 6.79
C ALA A 138 8.98 10.54 6.74
N ILE A 139 7.87 11.17 7.15
CA ILE A 139 7.77 12.65 7.19
C ILE A 139 8.81 13.24 8.14
N LYS A 140 9.03 12.66 9.32
CA LYS A 140 10.00 13.19 10.29
C LYS A 140 11.46 13.09 9.81
N PHE A 141 11.79 12.07 9.03
CA PHE A 141 13.17 11.80 8.64
C PHE A 141 13.55 12.34 7.26
N LEU A 142 12.62 12.40 6.30
CA LEU A 142 12.91 12.72 4.90
C LEU A 142 12.49 14.14 4.51
N GLU A 143 11.36 14.61 5.03
CA GLU A 143 10.81 15.90 4.60
C GLU A 143 11.63 17.07 5.16
N THR A 144 11.83 18.08 4.32
CA THR A 144 12.50 19.33 4.70
C THR A 144 11.50 20.48 4.86
N GLY A 145 11.94 21.59 5.46
CA GLY A 145 11.11 22.78 5.70
C GLY A 145 10.22 22.67 6.94
N ASP A 146 8.97 23.16 6.85
CA ASP A 146 8.02 23.16 7.98
C ASP A 146 7.41 21.76 8.20
N VAL A 147 8.18 20.84 8.78
CA VAL A 147 7.75 19.46 9.11
C VAL A 147 6.47 19.47 9.96
N SER A 148 6.33 20.41 10.88
CA SER A 148 5.11 20.55 11.71
C SER A 148 3.85 20.79 10.88
N LYS A 149 3.93 21.59 9.81
CA LYS A 149 2.79 21.84 8.90
C LYS A 149 2.47 20.57 8.10
N LYS A 150 3.49 19.86 7.61
CA LYS A 150 3.34 18.60 6.87
C LYS A 150 2.70 17.50 7.74
N LEU A 151 3.13 17.38 8.99
CA LEU A 151 2.52 16.48 9.98
C LEU A 151 1.07 16.86 10.29
N GLN A 152 0.77 18.15 10.43
CA GLN A 152 -0.60 18.63 10.64
C GLN A 152 -1.49 18.32 9.43
N TYR A 153 -0.99 18.54 8.22
CA TYR A 153 -1.66 18.18 6.97
C TYR A 153 -1.97 16.68 6.94
N PHE A 154 -0.97 15.83 7.15
CA PHE A 154 -1.14 14.38 7.15
C PHE A 154 -2.15 13.92 8.21
N ARG A 155 -2.05 14.43 9.44
CA ARG A 155 -2.98 14.13 10.54
C ARG A 155 -4.43 14.52 10.20
N ASN A 156 -4.63 15.70 9.63
CA ASN A 156 -5.96 16.16 9.22
C ASN A 156 -6.50 15.32 8.06
N ARG A 157 -5.64 14.98 7.10
CA ARG A 157 -6.00 14.20 5.93
C ARG A 157 -6.39 12.76 6.29
N TRP A 158 -5.61 12.13 7.16
CA TRP A 158 -5.88 10.81 7.71
C TRP A 158 -7.25 10.76 8.40
N ARG A 159 -7.53 11.77 9.25
CA ARG A 159 -8.82 11.89 9.94
C ARG A 159 -9.98 12.03 8.96
N ARG A 160 -9.88 12.92 7.96
CA ARG A 160 -10.95 13.12 6.96
C ARG A 160 -11.21 11.86 6.14
N PHE A 161 -10.16 11.21 5.67
CA PHE A 161 -10.29 10.01 4.83
C PHE A 161 -11.06 8.89 5.54
N HIS A 162 -10.74 8.63 6.80
CA HIS A 162 -11.40 7.56 7.56
C HIS A 162 -12.72 7.99 8.23
N LEU A 163 -12.98 9.30 8.39
CA LEU A 163 -14.28 9.80 8.83
C LEU A 163 -15.32 9.71 7.70
N VAL A 164 -14.95 10.03 6.46
CA VAL A 164 -15.83 9.96 5.29
C VAL A 164 -16.26 8.53 4.96
N SER A 165 -15.36 7.54 5.15
CA SER A 165 -15.75 6.11 5.07
C SER A 165 -16.82 5.70 6.08
N SER A 166 -17.07 6.50 7.13
CA SER A 166 -18.16 6.26 8.09
C SER A 166 -19.44 7.04 7.77
N GLY A 167 -19.37 8.08 6.93
CA GLY A 167 -20.46 9.03 6.70
C GLY A 167 -21.21 8.91 5.36
N ILE A 168 -20.68 8.18 4.38
CA ILE A 168 -21.35 7.88 3.10
C ILE A 168 -21.90 6.45 3.12
N LEU A 169 -22.68 6.13 4.15
CA LEU A 169 -23.63 5.02 4.14
C LEU A 169 -25.02 5.64 4.33
N GLY A 170 -25.52 6.26 3.26
CA GLY A 170 -26.86 6.82 3.17
C GLY A 170 -27.56 6.26 1.95
N GLU A 171 -28.56 5.42 2.22
CA GLU A 171 -29.73 5.08 1.39
C GLU A 171 -29.48 4.75 -0.09
N GLY A 172 -29.16 3.49 -0.38
CA GLY A 172 -29.21 2.94 -1.73
C GLY A 172 -28.67 1.51 -1.80
N GLU A 173 -29.57 0.55 -2.01
CA GLU A 173 -29.37 -0.89 -2.32
C GLU A 173 -28.62 -1.73 -1.27
N GLU A 174 -29.40 -2.54 -0.53
CA GLU A 174 -29.01 -3.52 0.49
C GLU A 174 -28.31 -4.79 -0.08
N ASP A 175 -27.55 -4.67 -1.17
CA ASP A 175 -26.81 -5.82 -1.71
C ASP A 175 -25.38 -5.88 -1.13
N GLU A 176 -25.27 -6.60 0.00
CA GLU A 176 -24.06 -7.31 0.45
C GLU A 176 -22.74 -6.50 0.45
N ILE A 177 -22.73 -5.35 1.12
CA ILE A 177 -21.52 -4.56 1.35
C ILE A 177 -20.66 -5.22 2.45
N GLU A 178 -19.68 -6.00 1.98
CA GLU A 178 -18.34 -6.23 2.53
C GLU A 178 -18.20 -6.38 4.08
N GLU A 179 -18.35 -7.61 4.59
CA GLU A 179 -17.94 -8.03 5.96
C GLU A 179 -16.44 -7.81 6.31
N ASP A 180 -15.63 -7.29 5.36
CA ASP A 180 -14.18 -7.20 5.50
C ASP A 180 -13.65 -5.81 5.92
N GLU A 181 -14.48 -4.76 5.86
CA GLU A 181 -14.12 -3.41 6.26
C GLU A 181 -14.62 -3.11 7.67
N GLU A 182 -14.11 -3.84 8.68
CA GLU A 182 -14.16 -3.32 10.05
C GLU A 182 -13.64 -1.88 10.02
N ASN A 183 -14.51 -0.96 10.40
CA ASN A 183 -14.26 0.46 10.42
C ASN A 183 -13.31 0.75 11.58
N VAL A 184 -12.03 0.33 11.43
CA VAL A 184 -10.99 0.51 12.45
C VAL A 184 -10.76 2.01 12.55
N LYS A 185 -11.42 2.61 13.54
CA LYS A 185 -11.23 4.00 13.93
C LYS A 185 -9.84 4.13 14.53
N VAL A 186 -8.89 4.60 13.72
CA VAL A 186 -7.52 4.85 14.16
C VAL A 186 -7.50 6.11 15.00
N ASP A 187 -7.23 5.95 16.30
CA ASP A 187 -6.93 7.07 17.18
C ASP A 187 -5.49 7.54 16.96
N TRP A 188 -5.28 8.86 16.88
CA TRP A 188 -3.94 9.41 16.67
C TRP A 188 -3.01 9.12 17.85
N GLY A 189 -3.54 9.05 19.07
CA GLY A 189 -2.76 8.62 20.23
C GLY A 189 -2.26 7.18 20.14
N GLN A 190 -2.91 6.31 19.34
CA GLN A 190 -2.37 4.98 19.03
C GLN A 190 -1.24 5.04 18.00
N VAL A 191 -1.31 5.95 17.03
CA VAL A 191 -0.26 6.14 16.01
C VAL A 191 1.04 6.60 16.68
N GLU A 192 0.98 7.62 17.54
CA GLU A 192 2.14 8.14 18.27
C GLU A 192 2.76 7.08 19.19
N ARG A 193 1.94 6.26 19.86
CA ARG A 193 2.43 5.13 20.67
C ARG A 193 3.13 4.05 19.84
N ASN A 194 2.69 3.85 18.59
CA ASN A 194 3.27 2.85 17.69
C ASN A 194 4.48 3.37 16.90
N GLU A 195 4.78 4.66 16.93
CA GLU A 195 5.94 5.25 16.24
C GLU A 195 7.25 4.54 16.63
N PHE A 196 7.56 4.48 17.92
CA PHE A 196 8.79 3.85 18.40
C PHE A 196 8.83 2.33 18.16
N PRO A 197 7.77 1.55 18.45
CA PRO A 197 7.71 0.13 18.07
C PRO A 197 7.94 -0.15 16.58
N VAL A 198 7.40 0.70 15.70
CA VAL A 198 7.61 0.60 14.25
C VAL A 198 9.06 0.90 13.90
N TYR A 199 9.66 1.94 14.49
CA TYR A 199 11.07 2.26 14.27
C TYR A 199 12.01 1.13 14.73
N VAL A 200 11.69 0.49 15.87
CA VAL A 200 12.38 -0.71 16.36
C VAL A 200 12.17 -1.90 15.43
N GLY A 201 10.95 -2.09 14.90
CA GLY A 201 10.65 -3.14 13.92
C GLY A 201 11.47 -3.00 12.64
N LEU A 202 11.68 -1.76 12.20
CA LEU A 202 12.55 -1.43 11.07
C LEU A 202 14.05 -1.58 11.38
N ASP A 203 14.40 -2.09 12.56
CA ASP A 203 15.77 -2.23 13.07
C ASP A 203 16.55 -0.91 13.04
N PHE A 204 15.84 0.21 13.21
CA PHE A 204 16.36 1.58 13.09
C PHE A 204 16.91 1.95 11.71
N THR A 205 16.71 1.10 10.70
CA THR A 205 17.18 1.30 9.33
C THR A 205 16.10 1.96 8.49
N LEU A 206 16.16 3.28 8.36
CA LEU A 206 15.19 4.07 7.58
C LEU A 206 15.69 4.46 6.19
N MET A 207 16.99 4.31 5.94
CA MET A 207 17.60 4.59 4.65
C MET A 207 17.90 3.29 3.92
N GLN A 208 17.81 3.34 2.59
CA GLN A 208 18.31 2.27 1.73
C GLN A 208 19.84 2.23 1.72
N ASP A 209 20.41 1.05 1.46
CA ASP A 209 21.86 0.89 1.34
C ASP A 209 22.43 1.65 0.12
N LEU A 210 23.69 2.06 0.19
CA LEU A 210 24.41 2.73 -0.90
C LEU A 210 24.42 1.81 -2.14
N GLY A 211 23.79 2.26 -3.23
CA GLY A 211 23.66 1.51 -4.48
C GLY A 211 22.34 0.75 -4.66
N SER A 212 21.46 0.78 -3.66
CA SER A 212 20.09 0.25 -3.80
C SER A 212 19.21 1.23 -4.58
N ASN A 213 18.45 0.68 -5.55
CA ASN A 213 17.45 1.43 -6.31
C ASN A 213 16.02 1.17 -5.82
N VAL A 214 15.85 0.56 -4.64
CA VAL A 214 14.56 0.09 -4.15
C VAL A 214 13.55 1.23 -4.03
N ILE A 215 13.95 2.38 -3.48
CA ILE A 215 13.05 3.52 -3.38
C ILE A 215 12.67 4.07 -4.76
N ALA A 216 13.63 4.16 -5.69
CA ALA A 216 13.34 4.58 -7.06
C ALA A 216 12.31 3.65 -7.73
N THR A 217 12.46 2.33 -7.54
CA THR A 217 11.48 1.36 -8.05
C THR A 217 10.11 1.50 -7.37
N HIS A 218 10.04 1.86 -6.08
CA HIS A 218 8.77 2.16 -5.42
C HIS A 218 8.10 3.42 -5.98
N ILE A 219 8.87 4.46 -6.28
CA ILE A 219 8.37 5.67 -6.93
C ILE A 219 7.78 5.33 -8.30
N GLU A 220 8.50 4.55 -9.11
CA GLU A 220 8.00 4.10 -10.42
C GLU A 220 6.72 3.26 -10.28
N ARG A 221 6.66 2.34 -9.32
CA ARG A 221 5.46 1.54 -9.04
C ARG A 221 4.26 2.38 -8.61
N LEU A 222 4.48 3.47 -7.88
CA LEU A 222 3.44 4.42 -7.50
C LEU A 222 2.95 5.21 -8.72
N LEU A 223 3.87 5.71 -9.55
CA LEU A 223 3.53 6.46 -10.76
C LEU A 223 2.87 5.59 -11.84
N GLN A 224 3.18 4.30 -11.90
CA GLN A 224 2.49 3.35 -12.78
C GLN A 224 0.97 3.28 -12.50
N GLN A 225 0.53 3.54 -11.26
CA GLN A 225 -0.90 3.53 -10.92
C GLN A 225 -1.69 4.65 -11.62
N ILE A 226 -1.00 5.72 -12.00
CA ILE A 226 -1.56 6.87 -12.73
C ILE A 226 -1.10 6.92 -14.20
N ASN A 227 -0.38 5.90 -14.66
CA ASN A 227 0.23 5.83 -16.00
C ASN A 227 1.17 7.01 -16.33
N VAL A 228 1.93 7.48 -15.34
CA VAL A 228 2.88 8.60 -15.51
C VAL A 228 4.31 8.09 -15.35
N THR A 229 5.25 8.71 -16.07
CA THR A 229 6.69 8.41 -15.91
C THR A 229 7.33 9.33 -14.87
N SER A 230 8.45 8.91 -14.27
CA SER A 230 9.19 9.77 -13.32
C SER A 230 9.63 11.09 -13.96
N GLN A 231 10.04 11.07 -15.23
CA GLN A 231 10.41 12.26 -16.00
C GLN A 231 9.24 13.22 -16.17
N GLU A 232 8.05 12.71 -16.46
CA GLU A 232 6.84 13.51 -16.61
C GLU A 232 6.39 14.08 -15.27
N TYR A 233 6.43 13.29 -14.19
CA TYR A 233 6.07 13.72 -12.84
C TYR A 233 6.91 14.92 -12.36
N TYR A 234 8.23 14.88 -12.55
CA TYR A 234 9.13 15.97 -12.19
C TYR A 234 9.17 17.10 -13.23
N SER A 235 8.39 17.01 -14.30
CA SER A 235 8.31 18.07 -15.31
C SER A 235 7.40 19.22 -14.83
N LYS A 236 7.63 20.42 -15.35
CA LYS A 236 6.76 21.59 -15.11
C LYS A 236 5.33 21.43 -15.67
N LYS A 237 5.08 20.38 -16.45
CA LYS A 237 3.79 20.12 -17.11
C LYS A 237 2.92 19.13 -16.34
N PHE A 238 3.41 18.56 -15.24
CA PHE A 238 2.65 17.59 -14.48
C PHE A 238 1.40 18.24 -13.88
N VAL A 239 0.26 17.58 -14.10
CA VAL A 239 -1.02 17.92 -13.49
C VAL A 239 -1.55 16.66 -12.82
N SER A 240 -1.86 16.75 -11.52
CA SER A 240 -2.43 15.64 -10.77
C SER A 240 -3.77 15.20 -11.40
N PRO A 241 -3.99 13.88 -11.62
CA PRO A 241 -5.24 13.42 -12.20
C PRO A 241 -6.46 13.76 -11.34
N VAL A 242 -7.46 14.41 -11.93
CA VAL A 242 -8.67 14.94 -11.24
C VAL A 242 -9.46 13.86 -10.50
N TYR A 243 -9.40 12.60 -10.96
CA TYR A 243 -10.12 11.49 -10.33
C TYR A 243 -9.54 11.05 -8.98
N LEU A 244 -8.28 11.37 -8.67
CA LEU A 244 -7.66 11.06 -7.38
C LEU A 244 -8.18 11.97 -6.24
N ASN A 245 -8.74 13.13 -6.58
CA ASN A 245 -9.35 14.04 -5.62
C ASN A 245 -10.74 13.58 -5.14
N LYS A 246 -11.37 12.61 -5.82
CA LYS A 246 -12.65 12.05 -5.40
C LYS A 246 -12.42 10.89 -4.42
N TYR A 247 -12.85 11.10 -3.17
CA TYR A 247 -12.64 10.27 -1.99
C TYR A 247 -13.03 8.77 -2.06
N ASN A 248 -13.44 8.21 -3.21
CA ASN A 248 -13.93 6.84 -3.28
C ASN A 248 -13.79 6.07 -4.61
N TYR A 249 -13.02 6.52 -5.60
CA TYR A 249 -12.84 5.71 -6.83
C TYR A 249 -11.72 4.64 -6.68
N TYR A 250 -11.75 3.88 -5.58
CA TYR A 250 -10.68 2.93 -5.22
C TYR A 250 -10.97 1.48 -5.59
N SER A 251 -12.10 1.19 -6.23
CA SER A 251 -12.53 -0.17 -6.56
C SER A 251 -12.25 -0.61 -8.01
N ASN A 252 -11.89 0.30 -8.91
CA ASN A 252 -11.82 0.02 -10.35
C ASN A 252 -10.41 0.07 -10.97
N LEU A 253 -9.35 0.42 -10.23
CA LEU A 253 -8.00 0.56 -10.77
C LEU A 253 -7.17 -0.75 -10.78
N TYR A 254 -7.76 -1.89 -10.40
CA TYR A 254 -7.03 -3.16 -10.22
C TYR A 254 -7.76 -4.40 -10.77
N TYR A 255 -8.63 -4.20 -11.75
CA TYR A 255 -9.16 -5.29 -12.58
C TYR A 255 -8.61 -5.19 -13.99
#